data_AF-A0A965USE1-F1
#
_entry.id   AF-A0A965USE1-F1
#
_cell.length_a   1.000
_cell.length_b   1.000
_cell.length_c   1.000
_cell.angle_alpha   90.00
_cell.angle_beta   90.00
_cell.angle_gamma   90.00
#
_symmetry.space_group_name_H-M   'P 1'
#
loop_
_entity.id
_entity.type
_entity.pdbx_description
1 polymer ?
#
loop_
_entity_poly.entity_id
_entity_poly.type
_entity_poly.pdbx_seq_one_letter_code
_entity_poly.pdbx_strand_id
1 'polypeptide(L)'
;MAKYPDAPIEEVCGGCAKRETKPGQQPRSLADAIAEAMSLDEVKACGGTFAYPDALTMYQWSCIRALERARQKDQEREQQRQEKASEQAALQSRLQSRIGG
;
A
#
# COMPACT_ATOMS: atom_id res chain seq x y z
N MET A 1 -4.54 23.91 17.36
CA MET A 1 -4.44 23.62 18.80
C MET A 1 -4.36 22.12 18.98
N ALA A 2 -3.27 21.61 19.58
CA ALA A 2 -3.15 20.18 19.90
C ALA A 2 -4.19 19.82 20.96
N LYS A 3 -5.04 18.82 20.69
CA LYS A 3 -6.24 18.53 21.49
C LYS A 3 -5.92 18.02 22.91
N TYR A 4 -4.68 17.57 23.15
CA TYR A 4 -4.22 17.04 24.45
C TYR A 4 -2.72 17.30 24.63
N PRO A 5 -2.31 18.46 25.21
CA PRO A 5 -0.89 18.76 25.42
C PRO A 5 -0.27 17.97 26.60
N ASP A 6 -1.04 17.65 27.64
CA ASP A 6 -0.51 17.12 28.91
C ASP A 6 -1.21 15.85 29.42
N ALA A 7 -2.01 15.18 28.59
CA ALA A 7 -2.70 13.95 29.01
C ALA A 7 -1.77 12.73 28.94
N PRO A 8 -1.85 11.77 29.89
CA PRO A 8 -1.11 10.52 29.85
C PRO A 8 -1.33 9.80 28.51
N ILE A 9 -0.26 9.24 27.93
CA ILE A 9 -0.29 8.57 26.63
C ILE A 9 -1.34 7.43 26.65
N GLU A 10 -1.48 6.76 27.78
CA GLU A 10 -2.41 5.67 28.01
C GLU A 10 -3.88 6.11 27.88
N GLU A 11 -4.22 7.30 28.39
CA GLU A 11 -5.57 7.88 28.32
C GLU A 11 -5.92 8.36 26.90
N VAL A 12 -4.95 8.94 26.20
CA VAL A 12 -5.11 9.38 24.80
C VAL A 12 -5.15 8.19 23.85
N CYS A 13 -4.36 7.15 24.13
CA CYS A 13 -4.26 5.94 23.31
C CYS A 13 -5.47 5.02 23.48
N GLY A 14 -5.99 4.88 24.70
CA GLY A 14 -7.09 3.96 25.03
C GLY A 14 -8.35 4.19 24.18
N GLY A 15 -8.71 5.46 23.96
CA GLY A 15 -9.85 5.90 23.13
C GLY A 15 -9.48 6.37 21.72
N CYS A 16 -8.26 6.11 21.25
CA CYS A 16 -7.81 6.58 19.93
C CYS A 16 -8.51 5.78 18.81
N ALA A 17 -9.28 6.46 17.95
CA ALA A 17 -9.89 5.84 16.76
C ALA A 17 -8.86 5.24 15.77
N LYS A 18 -7.58 5.59 15.89
CA LYS A 18 -6.48 5.04 15.09
C LYS A 18 -5.71 3.94 15.81
N ARG A 19 -6.17 3.47 16.97
CA ARG A 19 -5.50 2.43 17.77
C ARG A 19 -5.29 1.14 16.96
N GLU A 20 -6.28 0.70 16.19
CA GLU A 20 -6.21 -0.50 15.35
C GLU A 20 -5.22 -0.35 14.18
N THR A 21 -4.86 0.88 13.82
CA THR A 21 -3.83 1.15 12.80
C THR A 21 -2.41 1.14 13.37
N LYS A 22 -2.25 1.01 14.69
CA LYS A 22 -0.93 0.92 15.31
C LYS A 22 -0.25 -0.42 14.95
N PRO A 23 1.07 -0.41 14.67
CA PRO A 23 1.83 -1.65 14.49
C PRO A 23 1.61 -2.60 15.67
N GLY A 24 1.24 -3.85 15.38
CA GLY A 24 0.98 -4.89 16.40
C GLY A 24 -0.42 -4.90 17.04
N GLN A 25 -1.29 -3.94 16.73
CA GLN A 25 -2.70 -3.88 17.21
C GLN A 25 -3.71 -4.12 16.09
N GLN A 26 -3.25 -4.69 14.96
CA GLN A 26 -4.13 -4.98 13.84
C GLN A 26 -5.14 -6.08 14.21
N PRO A 27 -6.40 -5.99 13.73
CA PRO A 27 -7.38 -7.03 13.95
C PRO A 27 -6.87 -8.38 13.41
N ARG A 28 -7.11 -9.47 14.15
CA ARG A 28 -6.69 -10.82 13.72
C ARG A 28 -7.26 -11.20 12.35
N SER A 29 -8.49 -10.79 12.06
CA SER A 29 -9.14 -10.98 10.77
C SER A 29 -8.38 -10.34 9.60
N LEU A 30 -7.61 -9.27 9.85
CA LEU A 30 -6.75 -8.66 8.84
C LEU A 30 -5.53 -9.55 8.57
N ALA A 31 -4.92 -10.13 9.61
CA ALA A 31 -3.81 -11.05 9.44
C ALA A 31 -4.23 -12.30 8.66
N ASP A 32 -5.42 -12.84 8.95
CA ASP A 32 -5.98 -13.98 8.22
C ASP A 32 -6.24 -13.62 6.74
N ALA A 33 -6.77 -12.42 6.47
CA ALA A 33 -6.98 -11.94 5.10
C ALA A 33 -5.68 -11.75 4.31
N ILE A 34 -4.61 -11.27 4.97
CA ILE A 34 -3.29 -11.13 4.37
C ILE A 34 -2.71 -12.51 4.03
N ALA A 35 -2.79 -13.47 4.97
CA ALA A 35 -2.30 -14.83 4.75
C ALA A 35 -3.03 -15.52 3.59
N GLU A 36 -4.34 -15.35 3.50
CA GLU A 36 -5.15 -15.86 2.39
C GLU A 36 -4.73 -15.24 1.05
N ALA A 37 -4.56 -13.90 1.01
CA ALA A 37 -4.14 -13.20 -0.19
C ALA A 37 -2.75 -13.66 -0.68
N MET A 38 -1.79 -13.86 0.24
CA MET A 38 -0.45 -14.35 -0.09
C MET A 38 -0.50 -15.78 -0.63
N SER A 39 -1.28 -16.66 0.00
CA SER A 39 -1.41 -18.06 -0.43
C SER A 39 -1.98 -18.15 -1.85
N LEU A 40 -3.00 -17.35 -2.16
CA LEU A 40 -3.59 -17.31 -3.51
C LEU A 40 -2.63 -16.71 -4.56
N ASP A 41 -1.81 -15.76 -4.16
CA ASP A 41 -0.79 -15.16 -5.03
C ASP A 41 0.33 -16.15 -5.37
N GLU A 42 0.75 -16.96 -4.40
CA GLU A 42 1.71 -18.06 -4.64
C GLU A 42 1.16 -19.07 -5.65
N VAL A 43 -0.13 -19.45 -5.53
CA VAL A 43 -0.78 -20.35 -6.49
C VAL A 43 -0.75 -19.73 -7.90
N LYS A 44 -1.04 -18.43 -8.04
CA LYS A 44 -0.91 -17.73 -9.34
C LYS A 44 0.53 -17.71 -9.85
N ALA A 45 1.50 -17.46 -8.98
CA ALA A 45 2.91 -17.43 -9.34
C ALA A 45 3.41 -18.78 -9.85
N CYS A 46 2.88 -19.89 -9.33
CA CYS A 46 3.15 -21.24 -9.81
C CYS A 46 2.38 -21.62 -11.09
N GLY A 47 1.61 -20.70 -11.68
CA GLY A 47 0.84 -20.93 -12.91
C GLY A 47 -0.60 -21.39 -12.68
N GLY A 48 -1.09 -21.41 -11.45
CA GLY A 48 -2.49 -21.70 -11.13
C GLY A 48 -3.42 -20.58 -11.62
N THR A 49 -4.58 -20.98 -12.13
CA THR A 49 -5.61 -20.05 -12.62
C THR A 49 -6.93 -20.27 -11.91
N PHE A 50 -7.62 -19.18 -11.55
CA PHE A 50 -8.93 -19.23 -10.90
C PHE A 50 -10.01 -18.75 -11.89
N ALA A 51 -10.99 -19.61 -12.18
CA ALA A 51 -12.14 -19.25 -13.01
C ALA A 51 -13.23 -18.56 -12.16
N TYR A 52 -13.78 -17.46 -12.67
CA TYR A 52 -14.90 -16.78 -12.02
C TYR A 52 -16.23 -17.45 -12.40
N PRO A 53 -17.22 -17.54 -11.49
CA PRO A 53 -17.20 -17.07 -10.09
C PRO A 53 -16.79 -18.13 -9.05
N ASP A 54 -16.76 -19.40 -9.42
CA ASP A 54 -16.86 -20.56 -8.52
C ASP A 54 -15.52 -21.15 -8.06
N ALA A 55 -14.39 -20.81 -8.71
CA ALA A 55 -13.09 -21.32 -8.29
C ALA A 55 -12.64 -20.79 -6.92
N LEU A 56 -13.22 -19.68 -6.44
CA LEU A 56 -12.91 -19.07 -5.15
C LEU A 56 -14.17 -18.57 -4.48
N THR A 57 -14.15 -18.53 -3.15
CA THR A 57 -15.20 -17.85 -2.38
C THR A 57 -15.17 -16.34 -2.61
N MET A 58 -16.29 -15.66 -2.34
CA MET A 58 -16.37 -14.20 -2.44
C MET A 58 -15.33 -13.48 -1.56
N TYR A 59 -15.02 -14.06 -0.40
CA TYR A 59 -13.97 -13.59 0.50
C TYR A 59 -12.59 -13.67 -0.16
N GLN A 60 -12.22 -14.83 -0.70
CA GLN A 60 -10.93 -15.03 -1.39
C GLN A 60 -10.77 -14.10 -2.61
N TRP A 61 -11.84 -13.94 -3.40
CA TRP A 61 -11.87 -12.94 -4.47
C TRP A 61 -11.65 -11.52 -3.96
N SER A 62 -12.14 -11.17 -2.78
CA SER A 62 -11.91 -9.86 -2.18
C SER A 62 -10.45 -9.69 -1.75
N CYS A 63 -9.83 -10.72 -1.15
CA CYS A 63 -8.44 -10.69 -0.69
C CYS A 63 -7.47 -10.50 -1.85
N ILE A 64 -7.59 -11.31 -2.91
CA ILE A 64 -6.69 -11.22 -4.06
C ILE A 64 -6.84 -9.91 -4.84
N ARG A 65 -8.08 -9.43 -5.01
CA ARG A 65 -8.32 -8.11 -5.65
C ARG A 65 -7.78 -6.96 -4.82
N ALA A 66 -7.82 -7.04 -3.50
CA ALA A 66 -7.24 -6.03 -2.63
C ALA A 66 -5.71 -5.97 -2.79
N LEU A 67 -5.05 -7.13 -2.85
CA LEU A 67 -3.61 -7.23 -3.09
C LEU A 67 -3.21 -6.68 -4.47
N GLU A 68 -3.91 -7.08 -5.53
CA GLU A 68 -3.64 -6.61 -6.90
C GLU A 68 -3.78 -5.08 -7.01
N ARG A 69 -4.84 -4.51 -6.41
CA ARG A 69 -5.03 -3.06 -6.37
C ARG A 69 -3.92 -2.34 -5.60
N ALA A 70 -3.43 -2.92 -4.51
CA ALA A 70 -2.33 -2.34 -3.75
C ALA A 70 -1.06 -2.29 -4.60
N ARG A 71 -0.70 -3.40 -5.26
CA ARG A 71 0.45 -3.48 -6.16
C ARG A 71 0.35 -2.50 -7.32
N GLN A 72 -0.82 -2.38 -7.94
CA GLN A 72 -1.05 -1.42 -9.01
C GLN A 72 -0.79 0.02 -8.55
N LYS A 73 -1.32 0.40 -7.38
CA LYS A 73 -1.09 1.74 -6.81
C LYS A 73 0.39 2.00 -6.51
N ASP A 74 1.11 1.00 -6.04
CA ASP A 74 2.54 1.14 -5.77
C ASP A 74 3.34 1.32 -7.07
N GLN A 75 2.98 0.59 -8.13
CA GLN A 75 3.56 0.76 -9.46
C GLN A 75 3.27 2.15 -10.05
N GLU A 76 2.03 2.62 -9.97
CA GLU A 76 1.63 3.96 -10.43
C GLU A 76 2.40 5.06 -9.67
N ARG A 77 2.55 4.90 -8.35
CA ARG A 77 3.32 5.85 -7.53
C ARG A 77 4.80 5.86 -7.89
N GLU A 78 5.37 4.70 -8.18
CA GLU A 78 6.77 4.59 -8.58
C GLU A 78 7.00 5.19 -9.98
N GLN A 79 6.12 4.93 -10.94
CA GLN A 79 6.14 5.56 -12.27
C GLN A 79 6.10 7.08 -12.16
N GLN A 80 5.19 7.64 -11.37
CA GLN A 80 5.12 9.10 -11.14
C GLN A 80 6.39 9.68 -10.52
N ARG A 81 7.10 8.92 -9.66
CA ARG A 81 8.39 9.36 -9.10
C ARG A 81 9.47 9.38 -10.17
N GLN A 82 9.54 8.37 -11.02
CA GLN A 82 10.50 8.27 -12.10
C GLN A 82 10.28 9.36 -13.15
N GLU A 83 9.03 9.62 -13.54
CA GLU A 83 8.67 10.71 -14.45
C GLU A 83 9.15 12.05 -13.90
N LYS A 84 8.81 12.39 -12.66
CA LYS A 84 9.26 13.64 -12.02
C LYS A 84 10.78 13.75 -11.93
N ALA A 85 11.47 12.66 -11.60
CA ALA A 85 12.93 12.65 -11.55
C ALA A 85 13.55 12.89 -12.95
N SER A 86 12.98 12.28 -13.99
CA SER A 86 13.43 12.47 -15.37
C SER A 86 13.18 13.89 -15.89
N GLU A 87 12.03 14.49 -15.56
CA GLU A 87 11.70 15.87 -15.90
C GLU A 87 12.65 16.86 -15.22
N GLN A 88 12.96 16.65 -13.94
CA GLN A 88 13.92 17.46 -13.20
C GLN A 88 15.33 17.34 -13.78
N ALA A 89 15.77 16.14 -14.12
CA ALA A 89 17.06 15.91 -14.75
C ALA A 89 17.15 16.60 -16.13
N ALA A 90 16.09 16.51 -16.94
CA ALA A 90 16.01 17.19 -18.24
C ALA A 90 16.03 18.72 -18.10
N LEU A 91 15.31 19.28 -17.11
CA LEU A 91 15.32 20.71 -16.82
C LEU A 91 16.73 21.17 -16.40
N GLN A 92 17.39 20.43 -15.51
CA GLN A 92 18.74 20.75 -15.03
C GLN A 92 19.76 20.72 -16.16
N SER A 93 19.71 19.71 -17.04
CA SER A 93 20.56 19.63 -18.22
C SER A 93 20.38 20.85 -19.14
N ARG A 94 19.12 21.26 -19.42
CA ARG A 94 18.84 22.46 -20.23
C ARG A 94 19.37 23.74 -19.60
N LEU A 95 19.28 23.88 -18.27
CA LEU A 95 19.79 25.05 -17.55
C LEU A 95 21.32 25.11 -17.59
N GLN A 96 22.00 23.98 -17.41
CA GLN A 96 23.46 23.89 -17.49
C GLN A 96 23.97 24.24 -18.90
N SER A 97 23.32 23.73 -19.95
CA SER A 97 23.69 24.05 -21.34
C SER A 97 23.50 25.53 -21.71
N ARG A 98 22.65 26.29 -20.99
CA ARG A 98 22.43 27.73 -21.25
C ARG A 98 23.41 28.64 -20.51
N ILE A 99 24.08 28.16 -19.46
CA ILE A 99 25.02 28.96 -18.65
C ILE A 99 26.47 28.74 -19.13
N GLY A 100 26.75 27.64 -19.83
CA GLY A 100 28.09 27.27 -20.31
C GLY A 100 28.43 27.62 -21.76
N GLY A 101 27.64 28.46 -22.44
CA GLY A 101 27.91 28.97 -23.79
C GLY A 101 27.80 30.48 -23.83
#